data_AF-A0AA36HKU4-F1
#
_entry.id   AF-A0AA36HKU4-F1
#
_cell.length_a   1.000
_cell.length_b   1.000
_cell.length_c   1.000
_cell.angle_alpha   90.00
_cell.angle_beta   90.00
_cell.angle_gamma   90.00
#
_symmetry.space_group_name_H-M   'P 1'
#
loop_
_entity.id
_entity.type
_entity.pdbx_description
1 polymer ?
#
loop_
_entity_poly.entity_id
_entity_poly.type
_entity_poly.pdbx_seq_one_letter_code
_entity_poly.pdbx_strand_id
1 'polypeptide(L)'
;MDWSKPVAGPEWSSPSQYCATCPRDTMITLGNTILEATMSKRSRYFEHLACREICLDLWRQDPLRIKFWSAPKPSMSDEMYNPGFWAKTDEERFQSMRSYEFCVNEKEPIFDAADITRVGKDIFVQKSMTTNDSGIMWLKSHFPELRVHALHFPYDLYPSHIDCTFVPLRPPGKDREDGLVLINPERPPLRAELELWSQNGWKMLNAPMPATLDRPAFSQSSYWLSMNLLSLSPSTLVIEEAELPLYNLLSENGFDVITVPMRGMYEFGGAIHCCTWDLQRDDACTDYFPDQMAAQEHLHFPTFTDIDVIDVSSSNKGFLLNPTADQKGVGSYANQIADGNGAPAKKQKLQT
;
A
#
# COMPACT_ATOMS: atom_id res chain seq x y z
N MET A 1 18.78 18.55 0.99
CA MET A 1 18.53 18.67 -0.46
C MET A 1 17.47 19.73 -0.68
N ASP A 2 17.54 20.49 -1.77
CA ASP A 2 16.49 21.46 -2.14
C ASP A 2 15.65 20.87 -3.28
N TRP A 3 14.43 20.43 -2.97
CA TRP A 3 13.53 19.73 -3.90
C TRP A 3 12.89 20.67 -4.94
N SER A 4 12.99 21.98 -4.75
CA SER A 4 12.48 22.95 -5.73
C SER A 4 13.38 23.06 -6.97
N LYS A 5 14.63 22.58 -6.88
CA LYS A 5 15.60 22.65 -7.98
C LYS A 5 15.25 21.66 -9.10
N PRO A 6 15.51 22.04 -10.37
CA PRO A 6 15.30 21.17 -11.51
C PRO A 6 16.20 19.93 -11.46
N VAL A 7 15.73 18.87 -12.12
CA VAL A 7 16.46 17.60 -12.28
C VAL A 7 16.41 17.20 -13.77
N ALA A 8 17.46 16.56 -14.27
CA ALA A 8 17.51 16.09 -15.64
C ALA A 8 18.29 14.78 -15.76
N GLY A 9 17.88 13.97 -16.73
CA GLY A 9 18.66 12.87 -17.29
C GLY A 9 19.14 13.23 -18.71
N PRO A 10 19.76 12.28 -19.44
CA PRO A 10 20.28 12.54 -20.77
C PRO A 10 19.24 13.02 -21.79
N GLU A 11 18.00 12.51 -21.69
CA GLU A 11 16.92 12.74 -22.68
C GLU A 11 15.69 13.42 -22.08
N TRP A 12 15.75 13.84 -20.82
CA TRP A 12 14.60 14.40 -20.13
C TRP A 12 14.99 15.41 -19.06
N SER A 13 14.06 16.29 -18.73
CA SER A 13 14.19 17.23 -17.61
C SER A 13 12.87 17.39 -16.89
N SER A 14 12.92 17.68 -15.59
CA SER A 14 11.80 18.08 -14.77
C SER A 14 12.12 19.44 -14.11
N PRO A 15 11.18 20.41 -14.14
CA PRO A 15 11.43 21.76 -13.63
C PRO A 15 11.66 21.81 -12.12
N SER A 16 11.18 20.81 -11.39
CA SER A 16 11.42 20.61 -9.97
C SER A 16 11.55 19.11 -9.67
N GLN A 17 12.03 18.79 -8.49
CA GLN A 17 11.89 17.45 -7.93
C GLN A 17 10.54 17.35 -7.18
N TYR A 18 10.31 16.23 -6.51
CA TYR A 18 9.09 15.97 -5.77
C TYR A 18 9.16 16.47 -4.31
N CYS A 19 9.14 15.56 -3.35
CA CYS A 19 9.39 15.80 -1.94
C CYS A 19 10.01 14.53 -1.33
N ALA A 20 10.34 14.54 -0.05
CA ALA A 20 10.88 13.37 0.65
C ALA A 20 9.96 12.92 1.80
N THR A 21 8.66 13.05 1.59
CA THR A 21 7.65 12.78 2.62
C THR A 21 7.39 11.30 2.80
N CYS A 22 7.46 10.52 1.71
CA CYS A 22 7.09 9.11 1.71
C CYS A 22 8.32 8.22 1.43
N PRO A 23 9.16 7.91 2.44
CA PRO A 23 10.31 7.04 2.24
C PRO A 23 9.90 5.64 1.77
N ARG A 24 8.68 5.19 2.11
CA ARG A 24 8.11 3.89 1.69
C ARG A 24 8.11 3.68 0.18
N ASP A 25 7.95 4.75 -0.58
CA ASP A 25 7.88 4.71 -2.04
C ASP A 25 9.24 4.40 -2.66
N THR A 26 10.32 4.79 -1.97
CA THR A 26 11.69 4.76 -2.50
C THR A 26 12.55 3.67 -1.90
N MET A 27 12.24 3.23 -0.68
CA MET A 27 13.04 2.30 0.10
C MET A 27 12.21 1.13 0.61
N ILE A 28 12.78 -0.07 0.53
CA ILE A 28 12.23 -1.27 1.17
C ILE A 28 13.32 -2.09 1.85
N THR A 29 12.95 -2.72 2.97
CA THR A 29 13.81 -3.66 3.70
C THR A 29 13.35 -5.09 3.43
N LEU A 30 14.19 -5.93 2.83
CA LEU A 30 13.95 -7.34 2.55
C LEU A 30 14.99 -8.20 3.28
N GLY A 31 14.61 -8.74 4.44
CA GLY A 31 15.55 -9.39 5.35
C GLY A 31 16.63 -8.41 5.80
N ASN A 32 17.90 -8.75 5.56
CA ASN A 32 19.03 -7.84 5.82
C ASN A 32 19.39 -6.93 4.63
N THR A 33 18.53 -6.82 3.63
CA THR A 33 18.77 -6.00 2.43
C THR A 33 17.97 -4.71 2.50
N ILE A 34 18.66 -3.58 2.43
CA ILE A 34 18.09 -2.27 2.10
C ILE A 34 18.12 -2.15 0.58
N LEU A 35 16.95 -1.99 -0.04
CA LEU A 35 16.80 -1.86 -1.49
C LEU A 35 16.23 -0.48 -1.85
N GLU A 36 16.98 0.28 -2.65
CA GLU A 36 16.46 1.46 -3.33
C GLU A 36 15.64 1.02 -4.56
N ALA A 37 14.40 1.50 -4.66
CA ALA A 37 13.54 1.25 -5.80
C ALA A 37 14.02 1.98 -7.07
N THR A 38 13.54 1.53 -8.23
CA THR A 38 13.88 2.13 -9.54
C THR A 38 13.27 3.53 -9.66
N MET A 39 12.06 3.70 -9.11
CA MET A 39 11.12 4.79 -9.34
C MET A 39 10.62 4.84 -10.79
N SER A 40 9.47 5.48 -11.01
CA SER A 40 8.84 5.63 -12.33
C SER A 40 8.67 7.08 -12.80
N LYS A 41 8.73 8.05 -11.89
CA LYS A 41 8.52 9.49 -12.17
C LYS A 41 9.86 10.24 -12.26
N ARG A 42 10.06 11.00 -13.34
CA ARG A 42 11.25 11.87 -13.58
C ARG A 42 11.59 12.79 -12.41
N SER A 43 10.60 13.40 -11.77
CA SER A 43 10.79 14.29 -10.61
C SER A 43 11.24 13.57 -9.33
N ARG A 44 11.14 12.23 -9.29
CA ARG A 44 11.51 11.37 -8.15
C ARG A 44 12.85 10.65 -8.34
N TYR A 45 13.58 10.91 -9.42
CA TYR A 45 14.80 10.17 -9.79
C TYR A 45 15.84 10.09 -8.65
N PHE A 46 16.04 11.21 -7.95
CA PHE A 46 17.01 11.34 -6.86
C PHE A 46 16.38 11.28 -5.46
N GLU A 47 15.11 10.88 -5.33
CA GLU A 47 14.38 10.95 -4.05
C GLU A 47 15.01 10.05 -2.97
N HIS A 48 15.53 8.89 -3.36
CA HIS A 48 16.29 7.98 -2.49
C HIS A 48 17.46 8.65 -1.75
N LEU A 49 18.00 9.77 -2.24
CA LEU A 49 19.05 10.51 -1.57
C LEU A 49 18.61 11.12 -0.23
N ALA A 50 17.30 11.25 0.00
CA ALA A 50 16.75 11.63 1.31
C ALA A 50 17.08 10.63 2.41
N CYS A 51 17.17 9.33 2.05
CA CYS A 51 17.45 8.24 2.99
C CYS A 51 18.91 7.78 2.96
N ARG A 52 19.77 8.37 2.11
CA ARG A 52 21.11 7.86 1.83
C ARG A 52 22.01 7.79 3.07
N GLU A 53 22.01 8.82 3.91
CA GLU A 53 22.83 8.82 5.13
C GLU A 53 22.39 7.71 6.10
N ILE A 54 21.08 7.51 6.28
CA ILE A 54 20.53 6.41 7.09
C ILE A 54 21.00 5.05 6.53
N CYS A 55 20.92 4.86 5.22
CA CYS A 55 21.35 3.61 4.58
C CYS A 55 22.84 3.36 4.77
N LEU A 56 23.67 4.39 4.60
CA LEU A 56 25.12 4.29 4.79
C LEU A 56 25.48 4.02 6.23
N ASP A 57 24.80 4.65 7.19
CA ASP A 57 25.04 4.42 8.62
C ASP A 57 24.65 3.03 9.06
N LEU A 58 23.53 2.50 8.57
CA LEU A 58 23.14 1.10 8.79
C LEU A 58 24.18 0.15 8.18
N TRP A 59 24.54 0.35 6.92
CA TRP A 59 25.53 -0.48 6.23
C TRP A 59 26.89 -0.47 6.94
N ARG A 60 27.37 0.70 7.42
CA ARG A 60 28.64 0.82 8.15
C ARG A 60 28.64 0.08 9.49
N GLN A 61 27.49 -0.09 10.13
CA GLN A 61 27.39 -0.82 11.40
C GLN A 61 27.67 -2.31 11.23
N ASP A 62 27.25 -2.90 10.12
CA ASP A 62 27.43 -4.33 9.85
C ASP A 62 27.50 -4.63 8.33
N PRO A 63 28.61 -4.26 7.66
CA PRO A 63 28.69 -4.28 6.19
C PRO A 63 28.75 -5.70 5.60
N LEU A 64 28.94 -6.73 6.43
CA LEU A 64 28.92 -8.13 6.00
C LEU A 64 27.51 -8.73 6.05
N ARG A 65 26.63 -8.22 6.93
CA ARG A 65 25.24 -8.68 7.05
C ARG A 65 24.27 -7.80 6.28
N ILE A 66 24.43 -6.47 6.38
CA ILE A 66 23.53 -5.50 5.77
C ILE A 66 23.93 -5.31 4.30
N LYS A 67 23.04 -5.72 3.39
CA LYS A 67 23.21 -5.48 1.97
C LYS A 67 22.56 -4.14 1.64
N PHE A 68 23.32 -3.18 1.13
CA PHE A 68 22.78 -1.94 0.62
C PHE A 68 22.83 -1.95 -0.90
N TRP A 69 21.67 -2.20 -1.53
CA TRP A 69 21.53 -2.38 -2.97
C TRP A 69 20.62 -1.32 -3.57
N SER A 70 20.86 -1.01 -4.85
CA SER A 70 19.99 -0.16 -5.66
C SER A 70 19.52 -1.00 -6.85
N ALA A 71 18.21 -1.01 -7.10
CA ALA A 71 17.66 -1.59 -8.32
C ALA A 71 18.16 -0.82 -9.56
N PRO A 72 18.10 -1.41 -10.78
CA PRO A 72 18.52 -0.73 -11.99
C PRO A 72 17.82 0.64 -12.11
N LYS A 73 18.61 1.72 -12.12
CA LYS A 73 18.06 3.05 -12.33
C LYS A 73 17.58 3.17 -13.78
N PRO A 74 16.31 3.50 -14.01
CA PRO A 74 15.77 3.52 -15.35
C PRO A 74 16.29 4.71 -16.15
N SER A 75 16.26 4.57 -17.47
CA SER A 75 16.56 5.68 -18.38
C SER A 75 15.56 6.83 -18.21
N MET A 76 14.29 6.49 -17.91
CA MET A 76 13.15 7.40 -17.98
C MET A 76 13.05 8.16 -19.32
N SER A 77 13.52 7.55 -20.41
CA SER A 77 13.31 8.09 -21.77
C SER A 77 11.82 8.11 -22.10
N ASP A 78 11.43 8.85 -23.14
CA ASP A 78 10.03 8.90 -23.56
C ASP A 78 9.50 7.50 -23.97
N GLU A 79 10.39 6.61 -24.44
CA GLU A 79 10.05 5.23 -24.82
C GLU A 79 9.63 4.33 -23.64
N MET A 80 9.96 4.70 -22.40
CA MET A 80 9.50 3.99 -21.20
C MET A 80 8.00 4.21 -20.93
N TYR A 81 7.43 5.31 -21.43
CA TYR A 81 6.07 5.73 -21.15
C TYR A 81 5.13 5.44 -22.32
N ASN A 82 3.86 5.23 -22.02
CA ASN A 82 2.78 5.18 -23.00
C ASN A 82 2.21 6.60 -23.18
N PRO A 83 2.61 7.37 -24.22
CA PRO A 83 2.34 8.81 -24.31
C PRO A 83 0.85 9.15 -24.38
N GLY A 84 0.03 8.24 -24.94
CA GLY A 84 -1.42 8.41 -25.04
C GLY A 84 -2.19 8.12 -23.76
N PHE A 85 -1.57 7.56 -22.72
CA PHE A 85 -2.28 7.08 -21.53
C PHE A 85 -3.08 8.18 -20.82
N TRP A 86 -2.46 9.35 -20.64
CA TRP A 86 -3.10 10.49 -19.96
C TRP A 86 -4.12 11.23 -20.82
N ALA A 87 -4.15 10.97 -22.13
CA ALA A 87 -5.14 11.51 -23.05
C ALA A 87 -6.40 10.63 -23.17
N LYS A 88 -6.36 9.39 -22.64
CA LYS A 88 -7.51 8.47 -22.63
C LYS A 88 -8.67 9.04 -21.81
N THR A 89 -9.88 8.83 -22.28
CA THR A 89 -11.12 9.01 -21.50
C THR A 89 -11.15 8.01 -20.32
N ASP A 90 -12.02 8.25 -19.34
CA ASP A 90 -12.16 7.33 -18.21
C ASP A 90 -12.63 5.94 -18.65
N GLU A 91 -13.48 5.84 -19.69
CA GLU A 91 -13.92 4.57 -20.27
C GLU A 91 -12.76 3.80 -20.93
N GLU A 92 -11.94 4.48 -21.74
CA GLU A 92 -10.76 3.88 -22.38
C GLU A 92 -9.70 3.49 -21.33
N ARG A 93 -9.54 4.30 -20.28
CA ARG A 93 -8.64 4.00 -19.17
C ARG A 93 -9.15 2.80 -18.38
N PHE A 94 -10.46 2.69 -18.14
CA PHE A 94 -11.07 1.54 -17.49
C PHE A 94 -10.81 0.25 -18.28
N GLN A 95 -10.98 0.29 -19.60
CA GLN A 95 -10.65 -0.85 -20.47
C GLN A 95 -9.16 -1.22 -20.42
N SER A 96 -8.28 -0.22 -20.50
CA SER A 96 -6.82 -0.40 -20.45
C SER A 96 -6.37 -0.97 -19.10
N MET A 97 -6.97 -0.49 -18.01
CA MET A 97 -6.71 -0.95 -16.65
C MET A 97 -7.08 -2.43 -16.49
N ARG A 98 -8.18 -2.89 -17.09
CA ARG A 98 -8.53 -4.32 -17.08
C ARG A 98 -7.58 -5.18 -17.93
N SER A 99 -6.85 -4.58 -18.89
CA SER A 99 -5.70 -5.19 -19.58
C SER A 99 -4.37 -5.04 -18.82
N TYR A 100 -4.36 -4.33 -17.69
CA TYR A 100 -3.16 -3.89 -16.98
C TYR A 100 -2.15 -3.13 -17.85
N GLU A 101 -2.68 -2.34 -18.77
CA GLU A 101 -1.91 -1.40 -19.60
C GLU A 101 -1.96 0.01 -18.96
N PHE A 102 -0.82 0.44 -18.42
CA PHE A 102 -0.70 1.67 -17.66
C PHE A 102 0.15 2.75 -18.36
N CYS A 103 0.57 3.78 -17.63
CA CYS A 103 1.39 4.87 -18.19
C CYS A 103 2.85 4.46 -18.42
N VAL A 104 3.33 3.40 -17.77
CA VAL A 104 4.64 2.78 -18.01
C VAL A 104 4.46 1.51 -18.84
N ASN A 105 5.47 1.14 -19.64
CA ASN A 105 5.50 -0.08 -20.43
C ASN A 105 6.66 -1.01 -20.00
N GLU A 106 6.90 -2.09 -20.74
CA GLU A 106 7.90 -3.12 -20.43
C GLU A 106 9.31 -2.85 -21.03
N LYS A 107 9.63 -1.59 -21.35
CA LYS A 107 10.95 -1.22 -21.92
C LYS A 107 12.11 -1.56 -20.98
N GLU A 108 11.91 -1.35 -19.68
CA GLU A 108 12.92 -1.58 -18.63
C GLU A 108 12.23 -1.96 -17.30
N PRO A 109 12.91 -2.61 -16.35
CA PRO A 109 12.32 -2.94 -15.05
C PRO A 109 11.99 -1.69 -14.24
N ILE A 110 10.73 -1.56 -13.81
CA ILE A 110 10.24 -0.42 -13.05
C ILE A 110 9.41 -0.90 -11.86
N PHE A 111 9.69 -0.35 -10.68
CA PHE A 111 8.84 -0.45 -9.50
C PHE A 111 9.05 0.72 -8.52
N ASP A 112 7.97 1.12 -7.86
CA ASP A 112 8.02 1.88 -6.60
C ASP A 112 7.96 0.86 -5.43
N ALA A 113 8.71 1.09 -4.36
CA ALA A 113 8.75 0.16 -3.22
C ALA A 113 7.39 0.02 -2.50
N ALA A 114 6.52 1.04 -2.59
CA ALA A 114 5.20 1.06 -2.00
C ALA A 114 4.16 0.20 -2.75
N ASP A 115 4.48 -0.37 -3.91
CA ASP A 115 3.68 -1.44 -4.53
C ASP A 115 3.95 -2.82 -3.91
N ILE A 116 4.92 -2.93 -2.98
CA ILE A 116 5.36 -4.20 -2.39
C ILE A 116 4.89 -4.30 -0.93
N THR A 117 4.13 -5.36 -0.64
CA THR A 117 3.76 -5.78 0.71
C THR A 117 4.56 -7.02 1.11
N ARG A 118 5.12 -7.02 2.32
CA ARG A 118 5.98 -8.10 2.84
C ARG A 118 5.26 -8.94 3.87
N VAL A 119 5.26 -10.26 3.72
CA VAL A 119 4.62 -11.21 4.63
C VAL A 119 5.50 -12.45 4.81
N GLY A 120 6.55 -12.31 5.64
CA GLY A 120 7.46 -13.40 5.94
C GLY A 120 8.29 -13.82 4.73
N LYS A 121 8.13 -15.08 4.28
CA LYS A 121 8.79 -15.59 3.06
C LYS A 121 8.17 -15.12 1.75
N ASP A 122 6.99 -14.54 1.80
CA ASP A 122 6.23 -14.12 0.63
C ASP A 122 6.19 -12.59 0.55
N ILE A 123 6.41 -12.06 -0.64
CA ILE A 123 6.15 -10.66 -0.95
C ILE A 123 5.11 -10.59 -2.07
N PHE A 124 4.21 -9.63 -1.93
CA PHE A 124 3.10 -9.41 -2.85
C PHE A 124 3.31 -8.06 -3.52
N VAL A 125 3.29 -8.05 -4.85
CA VAL A 125 3.64 -6.88 -5.64
C VAL A 125 2.48 -6.54 -6.56
N GLN A 126 1.97 -5.32 -6.43
CA GLN A 126 0.92 -4.83 -7.32
C GLN A 126 1.50 -4.43 -8.68
N LYS A 127 0.90 -4.93 -9.78
CA LYS A 127 1.11 -4.33 -11.09
C LYS A 127 0.32 -3.02 -11.17
N SER A 128 0.99 -1.91 -11.48
CA SER A 128 0.43 -0.57 -11.29
C SER A 128 0.96 0.42 -12.33
N MET A 129 0.60 1.70 -12.20
CA MET A 129 1.21 2.78 -12.97
C MET A 129 2.67 3.05 -12.61
N THR A 130 3.15 2.50 -11.50
CA THR A 130 4.51 2.69 -10.99
C THR A 130 5.33 1.40 -10.93
N THR A 131 4.72 0.24 -11.23
CA THR A 131 5.37 -1.07 -11.23
C THR A 131 4.90 -1.93 -12.40
N ASN A 132 5.85 -2.41 -13.21
CA ASN A 132 5.59 -3.21 -14.42
C ASN A 132 6.01 -4.70 -14.24
N ASP A 133 5.67 -5.56 -15.21
CA ASP A 133 5.97 -7.00 -15.11
C ASP A 133 7.49 -7.26 -15.07
N SER A 134 8.26 -6.46 -15.81
CA SER A 134 9.72 -6.51 -15.81
C SER A 134 10.31 -6.20 -14.42
N GLY A 135 9.72 -5.26 -13.68
CA GLY A 135 10.09 -4.94 -12.30
C GLY A 135 9.77 -6.08 -11.33
N ILE A 136 8.59 -6.69 -11.46
CA ILE A 136 8.19 -7.86 -10.67
C ILE A 136 9.13 -9.04 -10.95
N MET A 137 9.46 -9.29 -12.22
CA MET A 137 10.41 -10.34 -12.61
C MET A 137 11.84 -10.05 -12.12
N TRP A 138 12.25 -8.78 -12.09
CA TRP A 138 13.52 -8.38 -11.50
C TRP A 138 13.56 -8.75 -10.00
N LEU A 139 12.52 -8.42 -9.23
CA LEU A 139 12.41 -8.80 -7.82
C LEU A 139 12.48 -10.32 -7.64
N LYS A 140 11.71 -11.08 -8.43
CA LYS A 140 11.68 -12.55 -8.39
C LYS A 140 13.03 -13.20 -8.66
N SER A 141 13.81 -12.64 -9.58
CA SER A 141 15.14 -13.15 -9.93
C SER A 141 16.24 -12.75 -8.93
N HIS A 142 16.10 -11.61 -8.26
CA HIS A 142 17.14 -11.07 -7.35
C HIS A 142 17.00 -11.51 -5.90
N PHE A 143 15.81 -11.97 -5.50
CA PHE A 143 15.52 -12.51 -4.16
C PHE A 143 15.00 -13.94 -4.25
N PRO A 144 15.81 -14.92 -4.73
CA PRO A 144 15.39 -16.32 -4.88
C PRO A 144 15.03 -17.01 -3.55
N GLU A 145 15.39 -16.42 -2.41
CA GLU A 145 15.00 -16.87 -1.08
C GLU A 145 13.57 -16.46 -0.67
N LEU A 146 12.96 -15.50 -1.39
CA LEU A 146 11.60 -15.04 -1.20
C LEU A 146 10.70 -15.54 -2.34
N ARG A 147 9.41 -15.70 -2.05
CA ARG A 147 8.37 -15.96 -3.06
C ARG A 147 7.71 -14.65 -3.44
N VAL A 148 7.79 -14.28 -4.72
CA VAL A 148 7.22 -13.05 -5.25
C VAL A 148 5.91 -13.39 -5.97
N HIS A 149 4.82 -12.83 -5.49
CA HIS A 149 3.47 -13.01 -6.04
C HIS A 149 2.97 -11.67 -6.60
N ALA A 150 2.41 -11.68 -7.80
CA ALA A 150 1.71 -10.51 -8.32
C ALA A 150 0.31 -10.40 -7.70
N LEU A 151 -0.17 -9.17 -7.52
CA LEU A 151 -1.56 -8.86 -7.19
C LEU A 151 -2.14 -7.87 -8.19
N HIS A 152 -3.41 -8.05 -8.50
CA HIS A 152 -4.11 -7.30 -9.53
C HIS A 152 -5.47 -6.81 -9.05
N PHE A 153 -5.76 -5.54 -9.32
CA PHE A 153 -6.96 -4.84 -8.84
C PHE A 153 -7.75 -4.26 -10.03
N PRO A 154 -8.68 -5.02 -10.63
CA PRO A 154 -9.33 -4.68 -11.91
C PRO A 154 -10.38 -3.55 -11.83
N TYR A 155 -10.42 -2.79 -10.74
CA TYR A 155 -11.29 -1.62 -10.56
C TYR A 155 -10.55 -0.39 -10.07
N ASP A 156 -9.24 -0.48 -9.79
CA ASP A 156 -8.46 0.69 -9.43
C ASP A 156 -8.07 1.44 -10.72
N LEU A 157 -8.79 2.52 -11.03
CA LEU A 157 -8.56 3.34 -12.23
C LEU A 157 -7.18 4.00 -12.27
N TYR A 158 -6.58 4.21 -11.10
CA TYR A 158 -5.29 4.90 -10.96
C TYR A 158 -4.41 4.11 -9.97
N PRO A 159 -4.07 2.85 -10.31
CA PRO A 159 -3.33 2.00 -9.40
C PRO A 159 -1.94 2.58 -9.19
N SER A 160 -1.67 2.94 -7.94
CA SER A 160 -0.37 3.44 -7.47
C SER A 160 -0.29 3.09 -6.00
N HIS A 161 0.65 2.22 -5.66
CA HIS A 161 0.94 1.74 -4.30
C HIS A 161 -0.18 0.87 -3.71
N ILE A 162 0.22 -0.22 -3.06
CA ILE A 162 -0.71 -1.24 -2.59
C ILE A 162 -1.25 -0.95 -1.19
N ASP A 163 -0.60 -0.06 -0.45
CA ASP A 163 -0.81 0.21 0.97
C ASP A 163 -2.04 1.08 1.29
N CYS A 164 -2.86 1.41 0.29
CA CYS A 164 -4.23 1.95 0.43
C CYS A 164 -5.28 1.05 -0.23
N THR A 165 -4.91 -0.20 -0.52
CA THR A 165 -5.72 -1.15 -1.28
C THR A 165 -5.76 -2.51 -0.57
N PHE A 166 -4.61 -2.99 -0.10
CA PHE A 166 -4.47 -4.33 0.47
C PHE A 166 -3.40 -4.34 1.56
N VAL A 167 -3.83 -4.40 2.83
CA VAL A 167 -2.98 -4.16 4.01
C VAL A 167 -3.06 -5.33 4.99
N PRO A 168 -2.07 -6.23 5.04
CA PRO A 168 -2.00 -7.28 6.05
C PRO A 168 -1.88 -6.69 7.45
N LEU A 169 -2.74 -7.15 8.37
CA LEU A 169 -2.80 -6.62 9.74
C LEU A 169 -2.10 -7.54 10.74
N ARG A 170 -2.46 -8.83 10.72
CA ARG A 170 -1.93 -9.87 11.61
C ARG A 170 -1.84 -11.19 10.85
N PRO A 171 -0.71 -11.93 10.94
CA PRO A 171 -0.62 -13.25 10.35
C PRO A 171 -1.48 -14.28 11.09
N PRO A 172 -1.91 -15.36 10.43
CA PRO A 172 -2.63 -16.43 11.08
C PRO A 172 -1.77 -17.10 12.17
N GLY A 173 -2.44 -17.55 13.23
CA GLY A 173 -1.83 -18.34 14.30
C GLY A 173 -1.37 -19.72 13.82
N LYS A 174 -0.79 -20.50 14.73
CA LYS A 174 -0.23 -21.84 14.42
C LYS A 174 -1.25 -22.79 13.78
N ASP A 175 -2.52 -22.65 14.13
CA ASP A 175 -3.62 -23.48 13.64
C ASP A 175 -4.29 -22.91 12.38
N ARG A 176 -3.64 -21.96 11.68
CA ARG A 176 -4.18 -21.21 10.52
C ARG A 176 -5.48 -20.46 10.82
N GLU A 177 -5.60 -19.96 12.03
CA GLU A 177 -6.76 -19.16 12.44
C GLU A 177 -6.37 -17.70 12.59
N ASP A 178 -7.36 -16.82 12.42
CA ASP A 178 -7.30 -15.42 12.86
C ASP A 178 -6.24 -14.54 12.15
N GLY A 179 -5.81 -14.95 10.96
CA GLY A 179 -5.07 -14.08 10.04
C GLY A 179 -6.02 -13.03 9.48
N LEU A 180 -5.57 -11.77 9.42
CA LEU A 180 -6.40 -10.64 8.99
C LEU A 180 -5.67 -9.79 7.97
N VAL A 181 -6.37 -9.49 6.87
CA VAL A 181 -5.96 -8.51 5.86
C VAL A 181 -7.08 -7.50 5.66
N LEU A 182 -6.74 -6.21 5.70
CA LEU A 182 -7.65 -5.13 5.41
C LEU A 182 -7.67 -4.87 3.89
N ILE A 183 -8.85 -4.92 3.29
CA ILE A 183 -9.05 -4.74 1.85
C ILE A 183 -9.87 -3.48 1.60
N ASN A 184 -9.47 -2.73 0.60
CA ASN A 184 -10.26 -1.63 0.08
C ASN A 184 -11.47 -2.17 -0.68
N PRO A 185 -12.71 -1.92 -0.22
CA PRO A 185 -13.90 -2.50 -0.83
C PRO A 185 -14.14 -2.00 -2.27
N GLU A 186 -13.64 -0.82 -2.63
CA GLU A 186 -13.76 -0.28 -4.00
C GLU A 186 -12.71 -0.85 -4.96
N ARG A 187 -11.70 -1.55 -4.43
CA ARG A 187 -10.56 -2.08 -5.19
C ARG A 187 -10.28 -3.53 -4.79
N PRO A 188 -11.25 -4.45 -4.96
CA PRO A 188 -11.03 -5.85 -4.63
C PRO A 188 -9.96 -6.45 -5.57
N PRO A 189 -9.07 -7.31 -5.05
CA PRO A 189 -8.16 -8.09 -5.90
C PRO A 189 -8.91 -9.16 -6.70
N LEU A 190 -8.21 -9.80 -7.65
CA LEU A 190 -8.74 -10.98 -8.34
C LEU A 190 -9.03 -12.12 -7.36
N ARG A 191 -10.14 -12.83 -7.59
CA ARG A 191 -10.54 -13.95 -6.73
C ARG A 191 -9.48 -15.05 -6.65
N ALA A 192 -8.90 -15.43 -7.78
CA ALA A 192 -7.88 -16.47 -7.86
C ALA A 192 -6.64 -16.14 -7.01
N GLU A 193 -6.29 -14.85 -6.89
CA GLU A 193 -5.16 -14.41 -6.06
C GLU A 193 -5.50 -14.47 -4.57
N LEU A 194 -6.76 -14.26 -4.19
CA LEU A 194 -7.23 -14.37 -2.80
C LEU A 194 -7.35 -15.82 -2.31
N GLU A 195 -7.37 -16.80 -3.20
CA GLU A 195 -7.39 -18.22 -2.82
C GLU A 195 -6.13 -18.60 -2.04
N LEU A 196 -4.96 -18.09 -2.46
CA LEU A 196 -3.68 -18.27 -1.75
C LEU A 196 -3.75 -17.76 -0.30
N TRP A 197 -4.44 -16.66 -0.07
CA TRP A 197 -4.64 -16.10 1.27
C TRP A 197 -5.62 -16.93 2.09
N SER A 198 -6.80 -17.21 1.52
CA SER A 198 -7.87 -17.91 2.21
C SER A 198 -7.48 -19.33 2.62
N GLN A 199 -6.80 -20.07 1.74
CA GLN A 199 -6.34 -21.44 2.03
C GLN A 199 -5.27 -21.52 3.14
N ASN A 200 -4.55 -20.40 3.36
CA ASN A 200 -3.55 -20.28 4.40
C ASN A 200 -4.09 -19.61 5.68
N GLY A 201 -5.41 -19.45 5.81
CA GLY A 201 -6.05 -19.00 7.07
C GLY A 201 -6.18 -17.50 7.22
N TRP A 202 -6.00 -16.74 6.14
CA TRP A 202 -6.23 -15.29 6.14
C TRP A 202 -7.69 -14.98 5.86
N LYS A 203 -8.24 -14.06 6.64
CA LYS A 203 -9.60 -13.52 6.48
C LYS A 203 -9.53 -12.09 5.99
N MET A 204 -10.41 -11.77 5.06
CA MET A 204 -10.50 -10.47 4.40
C MET A 204 -11.46 -9.58 5.17
N LEU A 205 -10.96 -8.43 5.59
CA LEU A 205 -11.68 -7.43 6.36
C LEU A 205 -11.85 -6.19 5.47
N ASN A 206 -13.08 -5.80 5.16
CA ASN A 206 -13.28 -4.56 4.39
C ASN A 206 -12.95 -3.34 5.25
N ALA A 207 -12.15 -2.43 4.71
CA ALA A 207 -12.01 -1.11 5.27
C ALA A 207 -13.38 -0.40 5.32
N PRO A 208 -13.69 0.31 6.41
CA PRO A 208 -14.88 1.13 6.45
C PRO A 208 -14.66 2.38 5.60
N MET A 209 -15.75 3.04 5.19
CA MET A 209 -15.61 4.34 4.54
C MET A 209 -14.84 5.32 5.44
N PRO A 210 -13.95 6.16 4.87
CA PRO A 210 -13.23 7.17 5.63
C PRO A 210 -14.18 8.09 6.40
N ALA A 211 -13.72 8.64 7.52
CA ALA A 211 -14.48 9.63 8.29
C ALA A 211 -14.76 10.90 7.47
N THR A 212 -13.90 11.21 6.51
CA THR A 212 -14.04 12.32 5.57
C THR A 212 -13.61 11.89 4.17
N LEU A 213 -14.46 12.18 3.18
CA LEU A 213 -14.21 11.92 1.76
C LEU A 213 -13.45 13.07 1.09
N ASP A 214 -13.31 14.21 1.77
CA ASP A 214 -12.64 15.39 1.22
C ASP A 214 -11.15 15.12 1.10
N ARG A 215 -10.68 15.18 -0.15
CA ARG A 215 -9.26 15.08 -0.47
C ARG A 215 -8.60 16.46 -0.35
N PRO A 216 -7.45 16.58 0.33
CA PRO A 216 -6.66 17.80 0.31
C PRO A 216 -6.25 18.21 -1.11
N ALA A 217 -6.07 19.50 -1.35
CA ALA A 217 -5.96 20.07 -2.69
C ALA A 217 -4.76 19.52 -3.50
N PHE A 218 -3.63 19.29 -2.83
CA PHE A 218 -2.39 18.82 -3.44
C PHE A 218 -2.14 17.32 -3.25
N SER A 219 -3.07 16.60 -2.61
CA SER A 219 -2.94 15.17 -2.40
C SER A 219 -2.98 14.40 -3.73
N GLN A 220 -1.99 13.53 -3.95
CA GLN A 220 -1.95 12.61 -5.10
C GLN A 220 -2.69 11.29 -4.85
N SER A 221 -3.19 11.07 -3.65
CA SER A 221 -3.84 9.81 -3.25
C SER A 221 -5.35 9.98 -3.13
N SER A 222 -6.09 8.88 -2.95
CA SER A 222 -7.54 8.93 -2.76
C SER A 222 -7.90 9.18 -1.28
N TYR A 223 -9.19 9.31 -0.98
CA TYR A 223 -9.68 9.35 0.40
C TYR A 223 -9.37 8.07 1.19
N TRP A 224 -8.96 6.99 0.52
CA TRP A 224 -8.51 5.75 1.15
C TRP A 224 -7.15 5.85 1.86
N LEU A 225 -6.51 7.02 1.89
CA LEU A 225 -5.42 7.26 2.86
C LEU A 225 -5.85 6.94 4.31
N SER A 226 -7.16 6.92 4.61
CA SER A 226 -7.71 6.44 5.88
C SER A 226 -7.20 5.07 6.31
N MET A 227 -6.99 4.12 5.38
CA MET A 227 -6.54 2.76 5.69
C MET A 227 -5.01 2.60 5.68
N ASN A 228 -4.26 3.66 5.37
CA ASN A 228 -2.81 3.65 5.30
C ASN A 228 -2.18 3.73 6.69
N LEU A 229 -2.30 2.61 7.41
CA LEU A 229 -1.93 2.44 8.81
C LEU A 229 -0.58 1.77 8.99
N LEU A 230 0.04 1.94 10.16
CA LEU A 230 1.28 1.24 10.51
C LEU A 230 1.01 0.15 11.54
N SER A 231 1.37 -1.09 11.22
CA SER A 231 1.44 -2.16 12.22
C SER A 231 2.73 -2.07 13.03
N LEU A 232 2.64 -1.94 14.35
CA LEU A 232 3.78 -2.03 15.26
C LEU A 232 4.03 -3.47 15.71
N SER A 233 2.97 -4.23 15.90
CA SER A 233 2.98 -5.63 16.30
C SER A 233 1.73 -6.35 15.76
N PRO A 234 1.66 -7.68 15.86
CA PRO A 234 0.45 -8.44 15.51
C PRO A 234 -0.83 -7.97 16.24
N SER A 235 -0.71 -7.27 17.36
CA SER A 235 -1.84 -6.78 18.15
C SER A 235 -1.98 -5.26 18.20
N THR A 236 -1.01 -4.50 17.69
CA THR A 236 -0.96 -3.04 17.87
C THR A 236 -0.80 -2.32 16.55
N LEU A 237 -1.74 -1.42 16.23
CA LEU A 237 -1.80 -0.64 14.99
C LEU A 237 -1.80 0.85 15.30
N VAL A 238 -1.25 1.66 14.39
CA VAL A 238 -1.29 3.12 14.45
C VAL A 238 -2.11 3.65 13.28
N ILE A 239 -3.13 4.46 13.57
CA ILE A 239 -4.02 5.08 12.58
C ILE A 239 -4.10 6.60 12.77
N GLU A 240 -4.64 7.28 11.77
CA GLU A 240 -4.95 8.72 11.84
C GLU A 240 -6.13 8.95 12.82
N GLU A 241 -6.03 9.95 13.69
CA GLU A 241 -6.95 10.11 14.83
C GLU A 241 -8.40 10.44 14.48
N ALA A 242 -8.67 11.02 13.32
CA ALA A 242 -10.01 11.33 12.88
C ALA A 242 -10.73 10.14 12.21
N GLU A 243 -10.01 9.06 11.89
CA GLU A 243 -10.56 7.86 11.23
C GLU A 243 -11.29 6.92 12.21
N LEU A 244 -12.30 7.46 12.91
CA LEU A 244 -13.12 6.75 13.90
C LEU A 244 -13.78 5.46 13.36
N PRO A 245 -14.29 5.40 12.10
CA PRO A 245 -14.82 4.15 11.57
C PRO A 245 -13.78 3.03 11.53
N LEU A 246 -12.53 3.35 11.13
CA LEU A 246 -11.44 2.40 11.11
C LEU A 246 -11.02 2.01 12.53
N TYR A 247 -10.94 2.97 13.45
CA TYR A 247 -10.70 2.71 14.88
C TYR A 247 -11.64 1.64 15.44
N ASN A 248 -12.94 1.81 15.22
CA ASN A 248 -13.97 0.89 15.73
C ASN A 248 -13.81 -0.50 15.14
N LEU A 249 -13.64 -0.60 13.80
CA LEU A 249 -13.46 -1.87 13.13
C LEU A 249 -12.23 -2.63 13.66
N LEU A 250 -11.09 -1.95 13.80
CA LEU A 250 -9.86 -2.56 14.29
C LEU A 250 -10.00 -2.97 15.77
N SER A 251 -10.60 -2.13 16.61
CA SER A 251 -10.84 -2.43 18.02
C SER A 251 -11.75 -3.66 18.21
N GLU A 252 -12.81 -3.77 17.40
CA GLU A 252 -13.72 -4.92 17.40
C GLU A 252 -13.03 -6.22 16.97
N ASN A 253 -11.98 -6.12 16.15
CA ASN A 253 -11.14 -7.25 15.72
C ASN A 253 -9.93 -7.49 16.65
N GLY A 254 -9.95 -6.91 17.86
CA GLY A 254 -9.00 -7.21 18.92
C GLY A 254 -7.64 -6.53 18.80
N PHE A 255 -7.54 -5.44 18.03
CA PHE A 255 -6.34 -4.62 17.97
C PHE A 255 -6.33 -3.56 19.09
N ASP A 256 -5.15 -3.32 19.66
CA ASP A 256 -4.82 -2.11 20.40
C ASP A 256 -4.49 -1.00 19.39
N VAL A 257 -5.34 0.02 19.32
CA VAL A 257 -5.28 1.04 18.27
C VAL A 257 -4.75 2.35 18.86
N ILE A 258 -3.56 2.73 18.42
CA ILE A 258 -2.93 4.01 18.73
C ILE A 258 -3.35 5.03 17.66
N THR A 259 -3.77 6.21 18.08
CA THR A 259 -4.13 7.30 17.17
C THR A 259 -3.07 8.40 17.15
N VAL A 260 -2.87 9.02 16.00
CA VAL A 260 -1.95 10.17 15.83
C VAL A 260 -2.57 11.26 14.93
N PRO A 261 -2.33 12.56 15.23
CA PRO A 261 -2.84 13.69 14.44
C PRO A 261 -2.03 13.90 13.16
N MET A 262 -2.18 13.00 12.17
CA MET A 262 -1.38 13.02 10.93
C MET A 262 -2.18 13.44 9.69
N ARG A 263 -3.41 13.95 9.83
CA ARG A 263 -4.22 14.42 8.68
C ARG A 263 -3.49 15.41 7.77
N GLY A 264 -2.66 16.29 8.32
CA GLY A 264 -1.87 17.26 7.54
C GLY A 264 -0.91 16.62 6.53
N MET A 265 -0.51 15.36 6.74
CA MET A 265 0.36 14.64 5.80
C MET A 265 -0.36 14.20 4.52
N TYR A 266 -1.69 14.12 4.56
CA TYR A 266 -2.47 13.68 3.39
C TYR A 266 -2.30 14.65 2.21
N GLU A 267 -2.00 15.93 2.49
CA GLU A 267 -1.64 16.94 1.49
C GLU A 267 -0.48 16.49 0.59
N PHE A 268 0.45 15.69 1.13
CA PHE A 268 1.63 15.21 0.42
C PHE A 268 1.44 13.82 -0.19
N GLY A 269 0.21 13.29 -0.20
CA GLY A 269 -0.14 12.03 -0.85
C GLY A 269 0.16 10.76 -0.03
N GLY A 270 0.41 10.88 1.27
CA GLY A 270 0.67 9.71 2.12
C GLY A 270 0.07 9.87 3.52
N ALA A 271 -0.19 8.74 4.18
CA ALA A 271 -0.47 8.70 5.62
C ALA A 271 0.68 7.96 6.33
N ILE A 272 0.38 7.26 7.41
CA ILE A 272 1.37 6.77 8.37
C ILE A 272 2.30 5.74 7.73
N HIS A 273 1.77 4.79 6.96
CA HIS A 273 2.61 3.77 6.33
C HIS A 273 3.50 4.36 5.23
N CYS A 274 2.96 5.21 4.36
CA CYS A 274 3.75 5.86 3.32
C CYS A 274 4.87 6.74 3.92
N CYS A 275 4.55 7.46 5.00
CA CYS A 275 5.48 8.37 5.68
C CYS A 275 6.52 7.65 6.57
N THR A 276 6.50 6.32 6.64
CA THR A 276 7.43 5.53 7.44
C THR A 276 8.13 4.46 6.62
N TRP A 277 9.34 4.11 7.04
CA TRP A 277 10.09 2.99 6.50
C TRP A 277 10.65 2.18 7.66
N ASP A 278 10.13 0.97 7.85
CA ASP A 278 10.53 0.08 8.94
C ASP A 278 11.83 -0.63 8.60
N LEU A 279 12.89 -0.23 9.32
CA LEU A 279 14.25 -0.72 9.15
C LEU A 279 14.49 -2.06 9.86
N GLN A 280 13.86 -2.23 11.03
CA GLN A 280 14.05 -3.40 11.87
C GLN A 280 12.72 -3.74 12.57
N ARG A 281 12.38 -5.03 12.55
CA ARG A 281 11.36 -5.65 13.39
C ARG A 281 12.02 -6.82 14.12
N ASP A 282 11.61 -7.07 15.36
CA ASP A 282 12.05 -8.26 16.11
C ASP A 282 11.17 -9.44 15.68
N ASP A 283 11.55 -10.07 14.58
CA ASP A 283 10.80 -11.17 13.96
C ASP A 283 11.70 -12.23 13.31
N ALA A 284 11.05 -13.24 12.73
CA ALA A 284 11.70 -14.25 11.90
C ALA A 284 11.06 -14.26 10.50
N CYS A 285 11.82 -14.69 9.49
CA CYS A 285 11.33 -14.93 8.14
C CYS A 285 10.45 -16.21 8.10
N THR A 286 9.27 -16.11 8.71
CA THR A 286 8.28 -17.18 8.86
C THR A 286 7.57 -17.45 7.53
N ASP A 287 7.25 -18.72 7.28
CA ASP A 287 6.41 -19.11 6.16
C ASP A 287 4.92 -19.03 6.58
N TYR A 288 4.24 -17.96 6.17
CA TYR A 288 2.80 -17.77 6.42
C TYR A 288 1.93 -18.33 5.29
N PHE A 289 2.53 -18.86 4.23
CA PHE A 289 1.86 -19.47 3.08
C PHE A 289 2.45 -20.85 2.78
N PRO A 290 2.47 -21.80 3.73
CA PRO A 290 3.03 -23.14 3.49
C PRO A 290 2.26 -23.93 2.43
N ASP A 291 0.98 -23.61 2.21
CA ASP A 291 0.20 -24.14 1.09
C ASP A 291 0.31 -23.19 -0.11
N GLN A 292 0.95 -23.66 -1.17
CA GLN A 292 1.19 -22.91 -2.40
C GLN A 292 0.32 -23.43 -3.57
N MET A 293 -0.68 -24.28 -3.33
CA MET A 293 -1.48 -24.87 -4.41
C MET A 293 -2.21 -23.84 -5.26
N ALA A 294 -2.76 -22.79 -4.64
CA ALA A 294 -3.38 -21.65 -5.31
C ALA A 294 -2.39 -20.53 -5.68
N ALA A 295 -1.08 -20.71 -5.50
CA ALA A 295 -0.11 -19.69 -5.93
C ALA A 295 -0.13 -19.59 -7.45
N GLN A 296 -0.40 -18.40 -7.95
CA GLN A 296 -0.41 -18.13 -9.38
C GLN A 296 0.98 -17.68 -9.83
N GLU A 297 1.46 -18.20 -10.97
CA GLU A 297 2.73 -17.73 -11.54
C GLU A 297 2.63 -16.34 -12.19
N HIS A 298 1.41 -15.82 -12.38
CA HIS A 298 1.06 -14.77 -13.33
C HIS A 298 2.08 -13.60 -13.41
N LEU A 299 2.97 -13.72 -14.40
CA LEU A 299 3.47 -12.61 -15.21
C LEU A 299 2.53 -12.58 -16.43
N HIS A 300 1.87 -11.46 -16.68
CA HIS A 300 0.66 -11.42 -17.51
C HIS A 300 0.81 -12.06 -18.91
N PHE A 301 -0.18 -12.86 -19.28
CA PHE A 301 -0.68 -12.94 -20.66
C PHE A 301 -1.99 -12.14 -20.75
N PRO A 302 -2.27 -11.43 -21.85
CA PRO A 302 -3.34 -10.42 -21.95
C PRO A 302 -4.77 -11.00 -22.07
N THR A 303 -5.02 -12.22 -21.59
CA THR A 303 -6.34 -12.88 -21.76
C THR A 303 -7.21 -12.73 -20.52
N PHE A 304 -8.31 -12.02 -20.69
CA PHE A 304 -9.33 -11.60 -19.72
C PHE A 304 -10.23 -12.72 -19.14
N THR A 305 -9.74 -13.95 -18.97
CA THR A 305 -10.64 -15.06 -18.60
C THR A 305 -11.05 -15.09 -17.12
N ASP A 306 -10.35 -14.32 -16.26
CA ASP A 306 -10.38 -14.56 -14.81
C ASP A 306 -10.95 -13.39 -13.99
N ILE A 307 -11.77 -12.52 -14.59
CA ILE A 307 -12.43 -11.44 -13.83
C ILE A 307 -13.71 -11.98 -13.16
N ASP A 308 -13.50 -12.97 -12.27
CA ASP A 308 -14.44 -13.26 -11.20
C ASP A 308 -14.01 -12.43 -10.01
N VAL A 309 -14.78 -11.39 -9.71
CA VAL A 309 -14.48 -10.48 -8.62
C VAL A 309 -15.24 -10.94 -7.40
N ILE A 310 -14.56 -10.97 -6.27
CA ILE A 310 -15.21 -11.35 -5.01
C ILE A 310 -16.23 -10.27 -4.67
N ASP A 311 -17.49 -10.68 -4.52
CA ASP A 311 -18.43 -9.92 -3.70
C ASP A 311 -17.90 -9.95 -2.27
N VAL A 312 -17.15 -8.91 -1.92
CA VAL A 312 -16.61 -8.71 -0.58
C VAL A 312 -17.71 -8.22 0.38
N SER A 313 -19.00 -8.26 0.03
CA SER A 313 -20.09 -8.00 0.98
C SER A 313 -19.83 -8.78 2.27
N SER A 314 -19.42 -8.04 3.29
CA SER A 314 -18.57 -8.58 4.35
C SER A 314 -19.33 -9.56 5.23
N SER A 315 -18.61 -10.54 5.78
CA SER A 315 -19.06 -11.28 6.98
C SER A 315 -19.33 -10.36 8.18
N ASN A 316 -18.87 -9.11 8.11
CA ASN A 316 -19.26 -8.03 9.02
C ASN A 316 -20.57 -7.41 8.50
N LYS A 317 -21.64 -7.47 9.29
CA LYS A 317 -22.95 -6.98 8.87
C LYS A 317 -22.90 -5.48 8.53
N GLY A 318 -23.11 -5.17 7.26
CA GLY A 318 -23.40 -3.83 6.74
C GLY A 318 -22.17 -3.12 6.20
N PHE A 319 -22.04 -3.02 4.88
CA PHE A 319 -21.72 -1.79 4.14
C PHE A 319 -21.78 -2.11 2.64
N LEU A 320 -22.37 -1.18 1.88
CA LEU A 320 -22.61 -1.29 0.43
C LEU A 320 -21.39 -0.78 -0.35
N LEU A 321 -21.08 -1.44 -1.47
CA LEU A 321 -20.11 -1.06 -2.51
C LEU A 321 -20.44 0.24 -3.27
N ASN A 322 -21.32 1.09 -2.74
CA ASN A 322 -21.70 2.37 -3.35
C ASN A 322 -22.43 3.23 -2.31
N PRO A 323 -21.95 4.44 -1.98
CA PRO A 323 -22.77 5.42 -1.30
C PRO A 323 -23.85 5.87 -2.29
N THR A 324 -25.06 5.32 -2.20
CA THR A 324 -26.22 6.01 -2.76
C THR A 324 -26.37 7.34 -2.03
N ALA A 325 -26.87 8.37 -2.74
CA ALA A 325 -26.88 9.78 -2.35
C ALA A 325 -27.60 10.11 -1.01
N ASP A 326 -28.11 9.13 -0.28
CA ASP A 326 -28.79 9.29 0.99
C ASP A 326 -27.92 8.79 2.16
N GLN A 327 -26.93 9.60 2.54
CA GLN A 327 -26.18 9.47 3.79
C GLN A 327 -27.07 9.77 5.02
N LYS A 328 -28.05 8.92 5.33
CA LYS A 328 -28.91 9.06 6.54
C LYS A 328 -28.77 7.94 7.56
N GLY A 329 -27.72 7.13 7.47
CA GLY A 329 -27.56 5.96 8.34
C GLY A 329 -26.14 5.77 8.87
N VAL A 330 -25.45 6.82 9.32
CA VAL A 330 -24.31 6.64 10.23
C VAL A 330 -24.89 6.55 11.64
N GLY A 331 -24.69 5.40 12.29
CA GLY A 331 -25.17 5.14 13.64
C GLY A 331 -24.83 6.29 14.57
N SER A 332 -25.85 6.81 15.27
CA SER A 332 -25.67 7.86 16.26
C SER A 332 -24.81 7.36 17.42
N TYR A 333 -23.65 8.00 17.62
CA TYR A 333 -22.77 7.75 18.76
C TYR A 333 -23.50 8.02 20.09
N ALA A 334 -23.70 6.98 20.89
CA ALA A 334 -23.92 7.10 22.32
C ALA A 334 -22.64 6.63 23.02
N ASN A 335 -21.76 7.59 23.36
CA ASN A 335 -20.61 7.34 24.22
C ASN A 335 -21.08 6.76 25.55
N GLN A 336 -20.83 5.47 25.79
CA GLN A 336 -20.76 4.90 27.13
C GLN A 336 -19.33 4.49 27.40
N ILE A 337 -18.51 5.45 27.83
CA ILE A 337 -17.32 5.14 28.62
C ILE A 337 -17.83 4.97 30.06
N ALA A 338 -17.90 3.72 30.51
CA ALA A 338 -18.13 3.40 31.90
C ALA A 338 -16.79 3.46 32.64
N ASP A 339 -16.43 4.63 33.15
CA ASP A 339 -15.40 4.71 34.18
C ASP A 339 -16.05 4.37 35.52
N GLY A 340 -15.58 3.29 36.12
CA GLY A 340 -15.87 2.91 37.50
C GLY A 340 -15.32 3.97 38.45
N ASN A 341 -16.07 5.05 38.64
CA ASN A 341 -16.24 5.83 39.87
C ASN A 341 -17.12 7.04 39.55
N GLY A 342 -18.38 6.99 39.99
CA GLY A 342 -19.37 8.01 39.68
C GLY A 342 -19.02 9.40 40.20
N ALA A 343 -18.58 10.28 39.30
CA ALA A 343 -18.77 11.73 39.35
C ALA A 343 -18.56 12.35 37.95
N PRO A 344 -19.44 13.22 37.44
CA PRO A 344 -19.33 13.74 36.07
C PRO A 344 -18.31 14.90 35.98
N ALA A 345 -17.26 14.73 35.18
CA ALA A 345 -16.36 15.80 34.77
C ALA A 345 -16.90 16.51 33.49
N LYS A 346 -16.74 17.83 33.46
CA LYS A 346 -17.38 18.77 32.53
C LYS A 346 -16.98 18.55 31.07
N LYS A 347 -18.00 18.51 30.20
CA LYS A 347 -17.89 18.52 28.73
C LYS A 347 -17.16 19.79 28.25
N GLN A 348 -16.03 19.62 27.57
CA GLN A 348 -15.47 20.65 26.69
C GLN A 348 -16.04 20.39 25.28
N LYS A 349 -16.90 21.30 24.82
CA LYS A 349 -17.36 21.34 23.43
C LYS A 349 -16.22 21.93 22.59
N LEU A 350 -15.63 21.16 21.70
CA LEU A 350 -14.96 21.72 20.52
C LEU A 350 -16.05 21.96 19.47
N GLN A 351 -16.21 23.22 19.10
CA GLN A 351 -17.15 23.66 18.07
C GLN A 351 -16.60 23.31 16.69
N THR A 352 -17.55 22.86 15.86
CA THR A 352 -17.57 22.53 14.43
C THR A 352 -16.44 23.04 13.55
#